data_AF-A0A0C9TNG2-F1
#
_entry.id   AF-A0A0C9TNG2-F1
#
_cell.length_a   1.000
_cell.length_b   1.000
_cell.length_c   1.000
_cell.angle_alpha   90.00
_cell.angle_beta   90.00
_cell.angle_gamma   90.00
#
_symmetry.space_group_name_H-M   'P 1'
#
loop_
_entity.id
_entity.type
_entity.pdbx_description
1 polymer ?
#
loop_
_entity_poly.entity_id
_entity_poly.type
_entity_poly.pdbx_seq_one_letter_code
_entity_poly.pdbx_strand_id
1 'polypeptide(L)'
;MATSLQRIMTSDGRFLTLLTKEGPVTAEADNLAFNQIWDIPTLSSPYSTIQNLGYATPKPYAGLDADGITIVGGQVPLAWNIISSGGNTFIQKVGSNLAWTIESGIGSTVELAAQSLTDPTQQLTLVAAPA
;
A
#
# COMPACT_ATOMS: atom_id res chain seq x y z
N MET A 1 -1.20 11.33 -18.15
CA MET A 1 -1.96 11.28 -16.89
C MET A 1 -0.99 11.67 -15.78
N ALA A 2 -1.38 12.57 -14.88
CA ALA A 2 -0.52 12.95 -13.76
C ALA A 2 -0.48 11.80 -12.76
N THR A 3 0.71 11.28 -12.45
CA THR A 3 0.89 10.31 -11.37
C THR A 3 0.68 10.99 -10.03
N SER A 4 0.13 10.26 -9.06
CA SER A 4 -0.03 10.76 -7.70
C SER A 4 1.01 10.10 -6.82
N LEU A 5 2.03 10.87 -6.43
CA LEU A 5 3.03 10.42 -5.47
C LEU A 5 2.46 10.55 -4.07
N GLN A 6 2.28 9.42 -3.42
CA GLN A 6 1.59 9.29 -2.14
C GLN A 6 2.47 8.57 -1.12
N ARG A 7 2.20 8.87 0.13
CA ARG A 7 2.58 8.06 1.28
C ARG A 7 1.30 7.43 1.80
N ILE A 8 1.37 6.16 2.18
CA ILE A 8 0.20 5.42 2.65
C ILE A 8 0.35 5.27 4.17
N MET A 9 -0.49 5.96 4.91
CA MET A 9 -0.45 6.04 6.37
C MET A 9 -1.50 5.13 6.99
N THR A 10 -1.15 4.37 8.02
CA THR A 10 -2.10 3.60 8.84
C THR A 10 -2.87 4.53 9.79
N SER A 11 -3.99 4.07 10.33
CA SER A 11 -4.80 4.85 11.29
C SER A 11 -4.03 5.28 12.56
N ASP A 12 -2.96 4.57 12.91
CA ASP A 12 -2.09 4.88 14.05
C ASP A 12 -0.83 5.68 13.68
N GLY A 13 -0.74 6.20 12.45
CA GLY A 13 0.28 7.17 12.03
C GLY A 13 1.61 6.58 11.52
N ARG A 14 1.69 5.27 11.31
CA ARG A 14 2.82 4.61 10.64
C ARG A 14 2.67 4.72 9.12
N PHE A 15 3.76 4.50 8.38
CA PHE A 15 3.77 4.56 6.92
C PHE A 15 4.19 3.23 6.31
N LEU A 16 3.49 2.83 5.26
CA LEU A 16 3.86 1.67 4.46
C LEU A 16 5.23 1.91 3.82
N THR A 17 6.13 0.99 4.09
CA THR A 17 7.55 1.08 3.79
C THR A 17 7.99 -0.22 3.13
N LEU A 18 8.82 -0.11 2.10
CA LEU A 18 9.51 -1.25 1.52
C LEU A 18 10.96 -1.26 2.02
N LEU A 19 11.28 -2.14 2.97
CA LEU A 19 12.61 -2.19 3.60
C LEU A 19 13.65 -2.93 2.75
N THR A 20 13.21 -3.89 1.94
CA THR A 20 14.03 -4.58 0.93
C THR A 20 13.24 -4.71 -0.37
N LYS A 21 13.91 -4.68 -1.53
CA LYS A 21 13.27 -4.61 -2.86
C LYS A 21 12.21 -5.69 -3.12
N GLU A 22 12.44 -6.90 -2.63
CA GLU A 22 11.58 -8.09 -2.82
C GLU A 22 10.98 -8.58 -1.49
N GLY A 23 11.13 -7.80 -0.42
CA GLY A 23 10.60 -8.14 0.89
C GLY A 23 9.15 -7.74 1.09
N PRO A 24 8.59 -8.06 2.27
CA PRO A 24 7.27 -7.59 2.65
C PRO A 24 7.21 -6.07 2.72
N VAL A 25 6.04 -5.53 2.38
CA VAL A 25 5.68 -4.16 2.74
C VAL A 25 5.32 -4.16 4.22
N THR A 26 5.94 -3.27 5.00
CA THR A 26 5.73 -3.15 6.44
C THR A 26 5.28 -1.74 6.82
N ALA A 27 4.57 -1.61 7.93
CA ALA A 27 4.21 -0.31 8.50
C ALA A 27 5.27 0.14 9.51
N GLU A 28 5.98 1.22 9.17
CA GLU A 28 7.12 1.73 9.92
C GLU A 28 6.89 3.16 10.43
N ALA A 29 7.75 3.62 11.34
CA ALA A 29 7.80 5.04 11.68
C ALA A 29 8.12 5.92 10.44
N ASP A 30 7.65 7.16 10.45
CA ASP A 30 7.97 8.14 9.41
C ASP A 30 9.49 8.30 9.27
N ASN A 31 10.01 8.12 8.05
CA ASN A 31 11.41 8.37 7.72
C ASN A 31 11.61 9.35 6.54
N LEU A 32 10.52 9.85 5.94
CA LEU A 32 10.49 10.73 4.76
C LEU A 32 11.33 10.26 3.55
N ALA A 33 11.75 9.00 3.51
CA ALA A 33 12.58 8.47 2.44
C ALA A 33 11.74 7.91 1.29
N PHE A 34 12.36 7.76 0.12
CA PHE A 34 11.68 7.27 -1.08
C PHE A 34 11.08 5.87 -0.92
N ASN A 35 11.55 5.06 0.04
CA ASN A 35 10.96 3.75 0.33
C ASN A 35 9.60 3.83 1.04
N GLN A 36 9.16 5.02 1.46
CA GLN A 36 7.80 5.32 1.93
C GLN A 36 6.96 6.08 0.89
N ILE A 37 7.50 6.32 -0.30
CA ILE A 37 6.81 7.01 -1.38
C ILE A 37 6.37 5.99 -2.42
N TRP A 38 5.09 6.06 -2.75
CA TRP A 38 4.38 5.17 -3.64
C TRP A 38 3.80 5.97 -4.79
N ASP A 39 4.11 5.55 -6.02
CA ASP A 39 3.44 6.03 -7.21
C ASP A 39 2.13 5.25 -7.38
N ILE A 40 1.01 5.99 -7.30
CA ILE A 40 -0.34 5.49 -7.50
C ILE A 40 -0.95 6.29 -8.67
N PRO A 41 -0.97 5.72 -9.89
CA PRO A 41 -1.34 6.48 -11.09
C PRO A 41 -2.77 7.03 -11.08
N THR A 42 -3.68 6.39 -10.34
CA THR A 42 -5.08 6.81 -10.25
C THR A 42 -5.68 6.45 -8.90
N LEU A 43 -6.29 7.45 -8.25
CA LEU A 43 -6.97 7.27 -6.95
C LEU A 43 -8.47 7.00 -7.08
N SER A 44 -9.02 7.10 -8.29
CA SER A 44 -10.45 6.99 -8.57
C SER A 44 -10.82 5.79 -9.45
N SER A 45 -9.84 5.05 -9.97
CA SER A 45 -10.05 3.90 -10.83
C SER A 45 -9.93 2.58 -10.07
N PRO A 46 -10.78 1.58 -10.37
CA PRO A 46 -10.66 0.22 -9.84
C PRO A 46 -9.48 -0.60 -10.42
N TYR A 47 -8.48 0.05 -11.01
CA TYR A 47 -7.36 -0.64 -11.66
C TYR A 47 -6.06 0.14 -11.51
N SER A 48 -5.70 0.52 -10.28
CA SER A 48 -4.43 1.21 -10.03
C SER A 48 -3.32 0.22 -9.65
N THR A 49 -2.15 0.37 -10.23
CA THR A 49 -0.93 -0.23 -9.69
C THR A 49 -0.41 0.60 -8.53
N ILE A 50 0.42 0.00 -7.68
CA ILE A 50 1.11 0.68 -6.58
C ILE A 50 2.60 0.34 -6.69
N GLN A 51 3.44 1.35 -6.94
CA GLN A 51 4.88 1.17 -7.17
C GLN A 51 5.71 1.92 -6.14
N ASN A 52 6.71 1.28 -5.53
CA ASN A 52 7.58 1.93 -4.56
C ASN A 52 8.73 2.69 -5.24
N LEU A 53 9.09 3.87 -4.71
CA LEU A 53 10.17 4.69 -5.26
C LEU A 53 11.55 4.49 -4.61
N GLY A 54 11.65 3.66 -3.56
CA GLY A 54 12.88 3.48 -2.77
C GLY A 54 14.01 2.72 -3.47
N TYR A 55 13.75 2.11 -4.63
CA TYR A 55 14.72 1.26 -5.33
C TYR A 55 14.86 1.63 -6.81
N ALA A 56 16.06 1.45 -7.33
CA ALA A 56 16.38 1.71 -8.74
C ALA A 56 15.67 0.73 -9.70
N THR A 57 15.55 1.18 -10.97
CA THR A 57 14.77 0.54 -12.03
C THR A 57 15.15 -0.94 -12.29
N PRO A 58 14.17 -1.85 -12.45
CA PRO A 58 12.73 -1.61 -12.33
C PRO A 58 12.33 -1.34 -10.87
N LYS A 59 11.57 -0.26 -10.69
CA LYS A 59 10.98 0.11 -9.40
C LYS A 59 9.95 -0.97 -9.01
N PRO A 60 10.02 -1.52 -7.79
CA PRO A 60 9.21 -2.67 -7.39
C PRO A 60 7.73 -2.29 -7.24
N TYR A 61 6.84 -3.10 -7.82
CA TYR A 61 5.40 -3.02 -7.57
C TYR A 61 5.04 -3.79 -6.31
N ALA A 62 4.06 -3.28 -5.57
CA ALA A 62 3.39 -4.03 -4.51
C ALA A 62 2.47 -5.08 -5.15
N GLY A 63 2.78 -6.35 -4.89
CA GLY A 63 2.01 -7.51 -5.33
C GLY A 63 1.84 -8.50 -4.19
N LEU A 64 1.58 -9.76 -4.53
CA LEU A 64 1.42 -10.84 -3.56
C LEU A 64 2.63 -11.75 -3.56
N ASP A 65 2.92 -12.33 -2.40
CA ASP A 65 3.83 -13.45 -2.27
C ASP A 65 3.27 -14.74 -2.92
N ALA A 66 4.04 -15.83 -2.81
CA ALA A 66 3.68 -17.12 -3.40
C ALA A 66 2.40 -17.73 -2.80
N ASP A 67 2.16 -17.48 -1.50
CA ASP A 67 0.98 -17.96 -0.78
C ASP A 67 -0.27 -17.09 -1.05
N GLY A 68 -0.08 -15.91 -1.64
CA GLY A 68 -1.16 -15.04 -2.08
C GLY A 68 -1.77 -14.20 -0.96
N ILE A 69 -1.07 -14.04 0.18
CA ILE A 69 -1.58 -13.40 1.39
C ILE A 69 -0.80 -12.12 1.70
N THR A 70 0.53 -12.20 1.72
CA THR A 70 1.38 -11.08 2.13
C THR A 70 1.62 -10.13 0.96
N ILE A 71 1.57 -8.82 1.21
CA ILE A 71 1.97 -7.83 0.22
C ILE A 71 3.49 -7.70 0.23
N VAL A 72 4.11 -7.94 -0.92
CA VAL A 72 5.57 -7.89 -1.09
C VAL A 72 5.95 -7.01 -2.28
N GLY A 73 7.17 -6.47 -2.24
CA GLY A 73 7.78 -5.76 -3.35
C GLY A 73 8.30 -6.72 -4.44
N GLY A 74 8.78 -6.12 -5.53
CA GLY A 74 9.49 -6.84 -6.60
C GLY A 74 8.59 -7.68 -7.51
N GLN A 75 7.27 -7.60 -7.31
CA GLN A 75 6.31 -8.41 -8.06
C GLN A 75 5.97 -7.79 -9.41
N VAL A 76 5.35 -8.61 -10.27
CA VAL A 76 4.66 -8.11 -11.45
C VAL A 76 3.55 -7.13 -11.03
N PRO A 77 3.24 -6.10 -11.83
CA PRO A 77 2.21 -5.13 -11.47
C PRO A 77 0.86 -5.82 -11.23
N LEU A 78 0.31 -5.65 -10.03
CA LEU A 78 -1.04 -6.07 -9.70
C LEU A 78 -1.95 -4.84 -9.63
N ALA A 79 -3.17 -4.98 -10.14
CA ALA A 79 -4.18 -3.95 -10.07
C ALA A 79 -4.91 -3.99 -8.73
N TRP A 80 -5.14 -2.81 -8.15
CA TRP A 80 -5.81 -2.59 -6.89
C TRP A 80 -6.98 -1.60 -7.06
N ASN A 81 -8.04 -1.84 -6.31
CA ASN A 81 -9.16 -0.92 -6.09
C ASN A 81 -8.79 0.04 -4.96
N ILE A 82 -8.73 1.34 -5.24
CA ILE A 82 -8.58 2.37 -4.20
C ILE A 82 -9.99 2.88 -3.85
N ILE A 83 -10.44 2.60 -2.63
CA ILE A 83 -11.81 2.92 -2.19
C ILE A 83 -11.73 4.00 -1.11
N SER A 84 -12.41 5.12 -1.32
CA SER A 84 -12.55 6.18 -0.31
C SER A 84 -13.93 6.10 0.35
N SER A 85 -13.98 5.94 1.67
CA SER A 85 -15.22 5.87 2.44
C SER A 85 -15.02 6.38 3.86
N GLY A 86 -15.93 7.24 4.34
CA GLY A 86 -15.89 7.76 5.72
C GLY A 86 -14.62 8.55 6.08
N GLY A 87 -13.94 9.15 5.10
CA GLY A 87 -12.66 9.84 5.29
C GLY A 87 -11.43 8.93 5.27
N ASN A 88 -11.63 7.61 5.16
CA ASN A 88 -10.56 6.62 5.07
C ASN A 88 -10.37 6.12 3.64
N THR A 89 -9.20 5.54 3.39
CA THR A 89 -8.85 4.81 2.17
C THR A 89 -8.70 3.34 2.47
N PHE A 90 -9.21 2.49 1.57
CA PHE A 90 -9.06 1.05 1.61
C PHE A 90 -8.46 0.59 0.28
N ILE A 91 -7.52 -0.35 0.34
CA ILE A 91 -6.86 -0.91 -0.85
C ILE A 91 -7.33 -2.35 -1.00
N GLN A 92 -8.18 -2.60 -2.00
CA GLN A 92 -8.80 -3.90 -2.23
C GLN A 92 -8.20 -4.56 -3.47
N LYS A 93 -8.01 -5.89 -3.42
CA LYS A 93 -7.61 -6.67 -4.60
C LYS A 93 -8.74 -6.69 -5.62
N VAL A 94 -8.42 -6.36 -6.87
CA VAL A 94 -9.40 -6.38 -7.97
C VAL A 94 -9.95 -7.79 -8.17
N GLY A 95 -11.27 -7.90 -8.30
CA GLY A 95 -11.94 -9.18 -8.52
C GLY A 95 -12.07 -10.07 -7.28
N SER A 96 -11.74 -9.59 -6.09
CA SER A 96 -12.03 -10.28 -4.83
C SER A 96 -12.61 -9.34 -3.77
N ASN A 97 -13.07 -9.91 -2.66
CA ASN A 97 -13.48 -9.19 -1.47
C ASN A 97 -12.35 -9.04 -0.44
N LEU A 98 -11.08 -9.16 -0.85
CA LEU A 98 -9.93 -9.07 0.04
C LEU A 98 -9.31 -7.66 -0.01
N ALA A 99 -8.99 -7.11 1.15
CA ALA A 99 -8.36 -5.80 1.30
C ALA A 99 -7.08 -5.89 2.12
N TRP A 100 -6.22 -4.89 1.95
CA TRP A 100 -5.02 -4.72 2.75
C TRP A 100 -5.40 -4.55 4.22
N THR A 101 -4.75 -5.32 5.08
CA THR A 101 -4.88 -5.26 6.54
C THR A 101 -3.50 -5.17 7.17
N ILE A 102 -3.37 -4.38 8.23
CA ILE A 102 -2.11 -4.15 8.92
C ILE A 102 -2.37 -4.14 10.43
N GLU A 103 -1.75 -5.07 11.15
CA GLU A 103 -1.81 -5.07 12.62
C GLU A 103 -1.15 -3.82 13.22
N SER A 104 -1.44 -3.54 14.49
CA SER A 104 -0.81 -2.45 15.23
C SER A 104 0.66 -2.74 15.52
N GLY A 105 1.51 -1.71 15.47
CA GLY A 105 2.92 -1.80 15.90
C GLY A 105 3.95 -1.66 14.77
N ILE A 106 5.10 -1.07 15.06
CA ILE A 106 6.16 -0.90 14.05
C ILE A 106 6.63 -2.27 13.55
N GLY A 107 6.78 -2.43 12.24
CA GLY A 107 7.24 -3.66 11.61
C GLY A 107 6.12 -4.62 11.18
N SER A 108 4.86 -4.34 11.50
CA SER A 108 3.73 -5.17 11.03
C SER A 108 3.68 -5.23 9.52
N THR A 109 3.49 -6.43 8.99
CA THR A 109 3.34 -6.72 7.56
C THR A 109 1.99 -6.28 7.05
N VAL A 110 1.94 -5.92 5.77
CA VAL A 110 0.67 -5.74 5.06
C VAL A 110 0.23 -7.09 4.50
N GLU A 111 -0.99 -7.49 4.81
CA GLU A 111 -1.57 -8.77 4.40
C GLU A 111 -2.95 -8.57 3.79
N LEU A 112 -3.54 -9.65 3.27
CA LEU A 112 -4.93 -9.66 2.80
C LEU A 112 -5.88 -10.27 3.83
N ALA A 113 -6.97 -9.56 4.12
CA ALA A 113 -8.11 -10.07 4.87
C ALA A 113 -9.44 -9.74 4.18
N ALA A 114 -10.53 -10.35 4.63
CA ALA A 114 -11.86 -10.00 4.14
C ALA A 114 -12.15 -8.51 4.37
N GLN A 115 -12.63 -7.83 3.34
CA GLN A 115 -12.86 -6.39 3.38
C GLN A 115 -13.89 -6.04 4.46
N SER A 116 -13.54 -5.05 5.28
CA SER A 116 -14.40 -4.45 6.28
C SER A 116 -14.14 -2.95 6.35
N LEU A 117 -15.13 -2.14 5.94
CA LEU A 117 -15.02 -0.68 5.95
C LEU A 117 -15.02 -0.08 7.36
N THR A 118 -15.27 -0.90 8.38
CA THR A 118 -15.27 -0.50 9.79
C THR A 118 -14.06 -1.03 10.56
N ASP A 119 -13.22 -1.87 9.94
CA ASP A 119 -12.04 -2.42 10.58
C ASP A 119 -10.89 -1.39 10.57
N PRO A 120 -10.43 -0.91 11.74
CA PRO A 120 -9.36 0.09 11.81
C PRO A 120 -8.04 -0.41 11.21
N THR A 121 -7.78 -1.72 11.20
CA THR A 121 -6.56 -2.29 10.61
C THR A 121 -6.53 -2.20 9.07
N GLN A 122 -7.68 -1.93 8.45
CA GLN A 122 -7.82 -1.71 7.00
C GLN A 122 -7.98 -0.23 6.63
N GLN A 123 -8.11 0.66 7.62
CA GLN A 123 -8.29 2.08 7.42
C GLN A 123 -6.95 2.77 7.22
N LEU A 124 -6.74 3.25 5.99
CA LEU A 124 -5.53 3.94 5.57
C LEU A 124 -5.84 5.40 5.24
N THR A 125 -4.81 6.24 5.18
CA THR A 125 -4.88 7.61 4.68
C THR A 125 -3.80 7.79 3.62
N LEU A 126 -4.17 8.39 2.48
CA LEU A 126 -3.20 8.80 1.47
C LEU A 126 -2.75 10.24 1.77
N VAL A 127 -1.45 10.41 1.98
CA VAL A 127 -0.81 11.70 2.25
C VAL A 127 0.07 12.03 1.06
N ALA A 128 -0.04 13.24 0.51
CA ALA A 128 0.81 13.66 -0.59
C ALA A 128 2.29 13.53 -0.20
N ALA A 129 3.11 13.00 -1.12
CA ALA A 129 4.55 12.95 -0.90
C ALA A 129 5.12 14.37 -0.72
N PRO A 130 6.12 14.56 0.17
CA PRO A 130 6.80 15.85 0.30
C PRO A 130 7.44 16.24 -1.04
N ALA A 131 7.41 17.55 -1.32
CA ALA A 131 8.00 18.15 -2.52
C ALA A 131 9.53 18.08 -2.52
#